data_AF-A0A8T4KDE7-F1
#
_entry.id   AF-A0A8T4KDE7-F1
#
_cell.length_a   1.000
_cell.length_b   1.000
_cell.length_c   1.000
_cell.angle_alpha   90.00
_cell.angle_beta   90.00
_cell.angle_gamma   90.00
#
_symmetry.space_group_name_H-M   'P 1'
#
loop_
_entity.id
_entity.type
_entity.pdbx_description
1 polymer ?
#
loop_
_entity_poly.entity_id
_entity_poly.type
_entity_poly.pdbx_seq_one_letter_code
_entity_poly.pdbx_strand_id
1 'polypeptide(L)' 'MNLKKIALLEAILFTTTEPLNFEELQKLTRSRKDELEKLLAEMNGRYAEEAHGIRLTDIGGYKLIVKSEFIAA' A
#
# COMPACT_ATOMS: atom_id res chain seq x y z
N MET A 1 0.90 7.17 -15.18
CA MET A 1 1.46 6.42 -14.03
C MET A 1 1.84 5.01 -14.47
N ASN A 2 2.87 4.38 -13.89
CA ASN A 2 3.35 3.08 -14.35
C ASN A 2 2.59 1.93 -13.67
N LEU A 3 1.68 1.27 -14.40
CA LEU A 3 0.85 0.17 -13.88
C LEU A 3 1.68 -0.98 -13.29
N LYS A 4 2.85 -1.28 -13.87
CA LYS A 4 3.73 -2.35 -13.35
C LYS A 4 4.27 -2.03 -11.97
N LYS A 5 4.54 -0.75 -11.68
CA LYS A 5 5.04 -0.33 -10.37
C LYS A 5 3.96 -0.35 -9.30
N ILE A 6 2.72 -0.02 -9.65
CA ILE A 6 1.58 -0.15 -8.73
C ILE A 6 1.38 -1.62 -8.38
N ALA A 7 1.33 -2.51 -9.38
CA ALA A 7 1.20 -3.95 -9.14
C ALA A 7 2.36 -4.51 -8.30
N LEU A 8 3.58 -4.02 -8.49
CA LEU A 8 4.73 -4.39 -7.64
C LEU A 8 4.53 -3.93 -6.19
N LEU A 9 4.13 -2.66 -5.97
CA LEU A 9 3.87 -2.14 -4.63
C LEU A 9 2.76 -2.94 -3.92
N GLU A 10 1.70 -3.28 -4.64
CA GLU A 10 0.60 -4.11 -4.13
C GLU A 10 1.11 -5.48 -3.70
N ALA A 11 1.87 -6.17 -4.56
CA ALA A 11 2.42 -7.49 -4.26
C ALA A 11 3.35 -7.46 -3.03
N ILE A 12 4.18 -6.42 -2.90
CA ILE A 12 5.04 -6.24 -1.72
C ILE A 12 4.19 -6.08 -0.45
N LEU A 13 3.21 -5.19 -0.47
CA LEU A 13 2.37 -4.91 0.70
C LEU A 13 1.41 -6.06 1.04
N PHE A 14 1.04 -6.88 0.07
CA PHE A 14 0.21 -8.06 0.27
C PHE A 14 0.98 -9.22 0.90
N THR A 15 2.25 -9.39 0.52
CA THR A 15 3.09 -10.51 0.99
C THR A 15 3.86 -10.20 2.27
N THR A 16 3.97 -8.93 2.67
CA THR A 16 4.66 -8.55 3.90
C THR A 16 3.86 -8.92 5.15
N THR A 17 4.54 -9.51 6.13
CA THR A 17 3.96 -9.81 7.44
C THR A 17 4.07 -8.63 8.40
N GLU A 18 5.13 -7.83 8.29
CA GLU A 18 5.40 -6.66 9.12
C GLU A 18 5.18 -5.35 8.34
N PRO A 19 4.83 -4.24 9.01
CA PRO A 19 4.77 -2.92 8.37
C PRO A 19 6.13 -2.52 7.78
N LEU A 20 6.12 -1.99 6.57
CA LEU A 20 7.34 -1.54 5.88
C LEU A 20 7.47 -0.02 5.97
N ASN A 21 8.64 0.48 6.35
CA ASN A 21 8.88 1.91 6.33
C ASN A 21 9.07 2.44 4.89
N PHE A 22 9.06 3.77 4.75
CA PHE A 22 9.17 4.42 3.45
C PHE A 22 10.48 4.07 2.71
N GLU A 23 11.60 4.00 3.42
CA GLU A 23 12.91 3.70 2.82
C GLU A 23 13.00 2.26 2.31
N GLU A 24 12.41 1.31 3.03
CA GLU A 24 12.29 -0.09 2.60
C GLU A 24 11.48 -0.19 1.30
N LEU A 25 10.33 0.48 1.24
CA LEU A 25 9.51 0.53 0.04
C LEU A 25 10.24 1.20 -1.14
N GLN A 26 11.03 2.25 -0.91
CA GLN A 26 11.83 2.86 -1.96
C GLN A 26 12.84 1.86 -2.54
N LYS A 27 13.53 1.10 -1.67
CA LYS A 27 14.50 0.09 -2.08
C LYS A 27 13.84 -1.05 -2.87
N LEU A 28 12.73 -1.58 -2.36
CA LEU A 28 12.02 -2.71 -2.99
C LEU A 28 11.38 -2.34 -4.32
N THR A 29 10.78 -1.14 -4.41
CA THR A 29 10.13 -0.67 -5.65
C THR A 29 11.10 -0.01 -6.63
N ARG A 30 12.35 0.25 -6.22
CA ARG A 30 13.36 1.03 -6.96
C ARG A 30 12.76 2.37 -7.43
N SER A 31 12.11 3.06 -6.51
CA SER A 31 11.41 4.32 -6.79
C SER A 31 12.05 5.47 -6.02
N ARG A 32 12.08 6.63 -6.67
CA ARG A 32 12.43 7.89 -5.98
C ARG A 32 11.27 8.30 -5.07
N LYS A 33 11.55 9.22 -4.15
CA LYS A 33 10.58 9.68 -3.14
C LYS A 33 9.27 10.17 -3.76
N ASP A 34 9.36 11.07 -4.73
CA ASP A 34 8.22 11.66 -5.45
C ASP A 34 7.36 10.62 -6.18
N GLU A 35 8.01 9.59 -6.71
CA GLU A 35 7.34 8.49 -7.38
C GLU A 35 6.65 7.56 -6.39
N LEU A 36 7.32 7.20 -5.29
CA LEU A 36 6.74 6.34 -4.25
C LEU A 36 5.53 7.01 -3.58
N GLU A 37 5.60 8.31 -3.30
CA GLU A 37 4.47 9.09 -2.77
C GLU A 37 3.25 9.00 -3.70
N LYS A 38 3.46 9.12 -5.01
CA LYS A 38 2.38 8.96 -6.02
C LYS A 38 1.83 7.53 -6.06
N LEU A 39 2.70 6.52 -5.98
CA LEU A 39 2.27 5.12 -5.96
C LEU A 39 1.44 4.80 -4.72
N LEU A 40 1.84 5.30 -3.54
CA LEU A 40 1.11 5.11 -2.29
C LEU A 40 -0.24 5.85 -2.30
N ALA A 41 -0.27 7.09 -2.80
CA ALA A 41 -1.50 7.86 -2.93
C ALA A 41 -2.51 7.15 -3.86
N GLU A 42 -2.05 6.66 -5.01
CA GLU A 42 -2.88 5.89 -5.93
C GLU A 42 -3.39 4.58 -5.29
N MET A 43 -2.50 3.85 -4.61
CA MET A 43 -2.87 2.60 -3.92
C MET A 43 -3.94 2.84 -2.86
N ASN A 44 -3.76 3.89 -2.07
CA ASN A 44 -4.73 4.30 -1.06
C ASN A 44 -6.08 4.67 -1.69
N GLY A 45 -6.06 5.39 -2.81
CA GLY A 45 -7.27 5.73 -3.55
C GLY A 45 -8.04 4.49 -4.03
N ARG A 46 -7.36 3.52 -4.62
CA ARG A 46 -7.97 2.26 -5.09
C ARG A 46 -8.65 1.51 -3.96
N TYR A 47 -7.94 1.30 -2.85
CA TYR A 47 -8.47 0.54 -1.72
C TYR A 47 -9.48 1.31 -0.86
N ALA A 48 -9.66 2.61 -1.09
CA ALA A 48 -10.71 3.38 -0.41
C ALA A 48 -12.12 3.01 -0.88
N GLU A 49 -12.29 2.50 -2.11
CA GLU A 49 -13.61 2.16 -2.66
C GLU A 49 -14.31 1.04 -1.86
N GLU A 50 -15.64 1.10 -1.76
CA GLU A 50 -16.46 0.15 -1.00
C GLU A 50 -16.32 -1.30 -1.49
N ALA A 51 -15.97 -1.49 -2.77
CA ALA A 51 -15.75 -2.81 -3.37
C ALA A 51 -14.54 -3.56 -2.78
N HIS A 52 -13.69 -2.90 -1.98
CA HIS A 52 -12.51 -3.49 -1.38
C HIS A 52 -12.64 -3.65 0.15
N GLY A 53 -12.34 -4.85 0.65
CA GLY A 53 -12.37 -5.17 2.09
C GLY A 53 -11.09 -4.82 2.87
N ILE A 54 -10.07 -4.32 2.17
CA ILE A 54 -8.77 -3.95 2.75
C ILE A 54 -8.46 -2.48 2.47
N ARG A 55 -7.57 -1.89 3.27
CA ARG A 55 -7.05 -0.54 3.10
C ARG A 55 -5.54 -0.48 3.33
N LEU A 56 -4.89 0.51 2.73
CA LEU A 56 -3.54 0.88 3.09
C LEU A 56 -3.56 1.64 4.43
N THR A 57 -2.61 1.34 5.31
CA THR A 57 -2.33 2.10 6.53
C THR A 57 -0.86 2.47 6.57
N ASP A 58 -0.51 3.58 7.21
CA ASP A 58 0.85 4.09 7.39
C ASP A 58 1.28 4.16 8.87
N ILE A 59 0.39 3.75 9.79
CA ILE A 59 0.64 3.72 11.24
C ILE A 59 1.71 2.67 11.57
N GLY A 60 2.89 3.13 12.01
CA GLY A 60 4.04 2.26 12.30
C GLY A 60 4.72 1.69 11.05
N GLY A 61 4.37 2.19 9.86
CA GLY A 61 4.81 1.68 8.57
C GLY A 61 3.62 1.35 7.66
N TYR A 62 3.92 1.12 6.38
CA TYR A 62 2.96 0.82 5.35
C TYR A 62 2.58 -0.67 5.33
N LYS A 63 1.28 -0.94 5.41
CA LYS A 63 0.74 -2.31 5.34
C LYS A 63 -0.70 -2.31 4.81
N LEU A 64 -1.11 -3.41 4.18
CA LEU A 64 -2.52 -3.66 3.90
C LEU A 64 -3.19 -4.32 5.11
N ILE A 65 -4.31 -3.75 5.54
CA ILE A 65 -5.10 -4.25 6.67
C ILE A 65 -6.57 -4.36 6.29
N VAL A 66 -7.31 -5.23 6.97
CA VAL A 66 -8.78 -5.35 6.81
C VAL A 66 -9.44 -4.05 7.28
N LYS A 67 -10.42 -3.54 6.52
CA LYS A 67 -11.19 -2.36 6.94
C LYS A 67 -12.01 -2.71 8.20
N SER A 68 -12.07 -1.77 9.14
CA SER A 68 -12.68 -1.98 10.45
C SER A 68 -14.15 -2.39 10.38
N GLU A 69 -14.87 -1.90 9.37
CA GLU A 69 -16.27 -2.23 9.10
C GLU A 69 -16.52 -3.74 8.87
N PHE A 70 -15.51 -4.51 8.44
CA PHE A 70 -15.62 -5.97 8.26
C PHE A 70 -15.10 -6.78 9.45
N ILE A 71 -14.42 -6.16 10.42
CA ILE A 71 -13.93 -6.84 11.64
C ILE A 71 -15.00 -6.81 12.73
N ALA A 72 -15.79 -5.72 12.78
CA ALA A 72 -16.82 -5.50 13.78
C ALA A 72 -18.22 -6.00 13.37
N ALA A 73 -18.31 -6.73 12.26
CA ALA A 73 -19.56 -7.28 11.70
C ALA A 73 -19.89 -8.68 12.23
#